data_AF-A0A8T7ADC4-F1
#
_entry.id   AF-A0A8T7ADC4-F1
#
_cell.length_a   1.000
_cell.length_b   1.000
_cell.length_c   1.000
_cell.angle_alpha   90.00
_cell.angle_beta   90.00
_cell.angle_gamma   90.00
#
_symmetry.space_group_name_H-M   'P 1'
#
loop_
_entity.id
_entity.type
_entity.pdbx_description
1 polymer ?
#
loop_
_entity_poly.entity_id
_entity_poly.type
_entity_poly.pdbx_seq_one_letter_code
_entity_poly.pdbx_strand_id
1 'polypeptide(L)'
;MPASPSRFRQFRADIRRLIAEIENCMHARPQESDREYSLQVEVFEERCNHAERLAQEIAKDEQTLWGLRDGDARRLQDSLRLSLDYFRPEGRSDG
;
A
#
# COMPACT_ATOMS: atom_id res chain seq x y z
N MET A 1 -16.36 23.99 11.66
CA MET A 1 -16.34 22.59 11.18
C MET A 1 -14.96 22.32 10.61
N PRO A 2 -14.24 21.25 11.01
CA PRO A 2 -13.00 20.90 10.33
C PRO A 2 -13.32 20.51 8.89
N ALA A 3 -12.57 21.05 7.92
CA ALA A 3 -12.73 20.68 6.52
C ALA A 3 -12.46 19.18 6.37
N SER A 4 -13.40 18.44 5.80
CA SER A 4 -13.19 17.03 5.47
C SER A 4 -11.93 16.90 4.61
N PRO A 5 -11.02 15.96 4.93
CA PRO A 5 -9.82 15.77 4.11
C PRO A 5 -10.23 15.45 2.67
N SER A 6 -9.49 15.99 1.69
CA SER A 6 -9.72 15.63 0.29
C SER A 6 -9.52 14.13 0.10
N ARG A 7 -10.24 13.55 -0.87
CA ARG A 7 -10.16 12.10 -1.16
C ARG A 7 -8.72 11.65 -1.44
N PHE A 8 -7.94 12.51 -2.10
CA PHE A 8 -6.52 12.28 -2.31
C PHE A 8 -5.69 12.25 -1.02
N ARG A 9 -5.95 13.15 -0.06
CA ARG A 9 -5.30 13.10 1.26
C ARG A 9 -5.64 11.83 2.01
N GLN A 10 -6.90 11.39 1.95
CA GLN A 10 -7.32 10.12 2.55
C GLN A 10 -6.59 8.95 1.91
N PHE A 11 -6.55 8.89 0.58
CA PHE A 11 -5.79 7.87 -0.17
C PHE A 11 -4.31 7.83 0.25
N ARG A 12 -3.63 8.98 0.33
CA ARG A 12 -2.23 9.03 0.79
C ARG A 12 -2.06 8.50 2.21
N ALA A 13 -2.99 8.80 3.10
CA ALA A 13 -2.96 8.30 4.48
C ALA A 13 -3.16 6.78 4.50
N ASP A 14 -4.12 6.26 3.72
CA ASP A 14 -4.41 4.82 3.65
C ASP A 14 -3.24 4.03 3.08
N ILE A 15 -2.61 4.52 2.00
CA ILE A 15 -1.41 3.90 1.41
C ILE A 15 -0.26 3.87 2.42
N ARG A 16 0.03 4.99 3.10
CA ARG A 16 1.08 5.04 4.13
C ARG A 16 0.81 4.06 5.27
N ARG A 17 -0.44 3.95 5.70
CA ARG A 17 -0.84 3.00 6.73
C ARG A 17 -0.61 1.55 6.28
N LEU A 18 -1.01 1.22 5.05
CA LEU A 18 -0.82 -0.12 4.49
C LEU A 18 0.66 -0.48 4.40
N ILE A 19 1.51 0.41 3.88
CA ILE A 19 2.96 0.21 3.78
C ILE A 19 3.55 -0.07 5.17
N ALA A 20 3.26 0.80 6.15
CA ALA A 20 3.77 0.63 7.51
C ALA A 20 3.31 -0.68 8.17
N GLU A 21 2.07 -1.12 7.89
CA GLU A 21 1.55 -2.39 8.42
C GLU A 21 2.26 -3.58 7.78
N ILE A 22 2.54 -3.54 6.47
CA ILE A 22 3.29 -4.57 5.75
C ILE A 22 4.73 -4.65 6.26
N GLU A 23 5.41 -3.52 6.38
CA GLU A 23 6.78 -3.44 6.92
C GLU A 23 6.84 -4.03 8.34
N ASN A 24 5.88 -3.69 9.19
CA ASN A 24 5.79 -4.26 10.52
C ASN A 24 5.59 -5.79 10.51
N CYS A 25 4.78 -6.32 9.58
CA CYS A 25 4.59 -7.75 9.40
C CYS A 25 5.88 -8.45 8.93
N MET A 26 6.59 -7.85 7.98
CA MET A 26 7.89 -8.34 7.49
C MET A 26 8.95 -8.36 8.61
N HIS A 27 8.99 -7.32 9.44
CA HIS A 27 9.89 -7.26 10.60
C HIS A 27 9.55 -8.31 11.67
N ALA A 28 8.27 -8.62 11.86
CA ALA A 28 7.83 -9.62 12.83
C ALA A 28 8.15 -11.07 12.40
N ARG A 29 8.31 -11.33 11.09
CA ARG A 29 8.59 -12.66 10.54
C ARG A 29 9.75 -12.61 9.53
N PRO A 30 11.01 -12.56 10.00
CA PRO A 30 12.16 -12.64 9.09
C PRO A 30 12.21 -14.04 8.45
N GLN A 31 11.79 -14.13 7.18
CA GLN A 31 11.89 -15.35 6.36
C GLN A 31 12.89 -15.18 5.22
N GLU A 32 14.06 -14.62 5.51
CA GLU A 32 15.10 -14.24 4.54
C GLU A 32 15.63 -15.41 3.67
N SER A 33 15.36 -16.66 4.04
CA SER A 33 15.79 -17.86 3.28
C SER A 33 14.75 -18.39 2.28
N ASP A 34 13.54 -17.82 2.27
CA ASP A 34 12.46 -18.28 1.39
C ASP A 34 12.47 -17.46 0.08
N ARG A 35 12.62 -18.16 -1.05
CA ARG A 35 12.64 -17.53 -2.38
C ARG A 35 11.32 -16.84 -2.72
N GLU A 36 10.19 -17.42 -2.32
CA GLU A 36 8.88 -16.81 -2.52
C GLU A 36 8.76 -15.53 -1.67
N TYR A 37 9.24 -15.57 -0.42
CA TYR A 37 9.30 -14.38 0.42
C TYR A 37 10.12 -13.25 -0.22
N SER A 38 11.33 -13.53 -0.72
CA SER A 38 12.15 -12.51 -1.41
C SER A 38 11.43 -11.90 -2.62
N LEU A 39 10.74 -12.73 -3.42
CA LEU A 39 9.95 -12.24 -4.55
C LEU A 39 8.79 -11.36 -4.11
N GLN A 40 8.09 -11.72 -3.03
CA GLN A 40 6.99 -10.91 -2.50
C GLN A 40 7.47 -9.57 -1.93
N VAL A 41 8.69 -9.53 -1.36
CA VAL A 41 9.32 -8.29 -0.91
C VAL A 41 9.63 -7.39 -2.09
N GLU A 42 10.26 -7.91 -3.15
CA GLU A 42 10.56 -7.14 -4.37
C GLU A 42 9.28 -6.56 -4.99
N VAL A 43 8.23 -7.38 -5.11
CA VAL A 43 6.91 -6.95 -5.62
C VAL A 43 6.27 -5.89 -4.72
N PHE A 44 6.43 -5.98 -3.41
CA PHE A 44 5.95 -4.96 -2.48
C PHE A 44 6.71 -3.63 -2.65
N GLU A 45 8.04 -3.67 -2.77
CA GLU A 45 8.85 -2.48 -3.01
C GLU A 45 8.49 -1.79 -4.33
N GLU A 46 8.23 -2.56 -5.40
CA GLU A 46 7.72 -2.03 -6.66
C GLU A 46 6.35 -1.34 -6.50
N ARG A 47 5.44 -1.91 -5.71
CA ARG A 47 4.13 -1.31 -5.39
C ARG A 47 4.31 0.00 -4.60
N CYS A 48 5.24 0.06 -3.65
CA CYS A 48 5.57 1.28 -2.91
C CYS A 48 6.10 2.38 -3.84
N ASN A 49 7.01 2.05 -4.75
CA ASN A 49 7.52 2.98 -5.75
C ASN A 49 6.41 3.49 -6.68
N HIS A 50 5.52 2.61 -7.13
CA HIS A 50 4.37 3.00 -7.95
C HIS A 50 3.42 3.93 -7.17
N ALA A 51 3.18 3.63 -5.89
CA ALA A 51 2.36 4.47 -5.03
C ALA A 51 2.92 5.88 -4.85
N GLU A 52 4.22 5.98 -4.64
CA GLU A 52 4.89 7.28 -4.55
C GLU A 52 4.78 8.07 -5.85
N ARG A 53 5.05 7.44 -7.01
CA ARG A 53 4.94 8.08 -8.31
C ARG A 53 3.51 8.57 -8.57
N LEU A 54 2.52 7.73 -8.33
CA LEU A 54 1.10 8.10 -8.52
C LEU A 54 0.72 9.26 -7.61
N ALA A 55 1.15 9.25 -6.34
CA ALA A 55 0.90 10.35 -5.42
C ALA A 55 1.60 11.64 -5.86
N GLN A 56 2.85 11.57 -6.34
CA GLN A 56 3.56 12.73 -6.87
C GLN A 56 2.90 13.29 -8.13
N GLU A 57 2.41 12.42 -9.03
CA GLU A 57 1.68 12.84 -10.23
C GLU A 57 0.38 13.56 -9.85
N ILE A 58 -0.47 12.94 -9.02
CA ILE A 58 -1.74 13.53 -8.62
C ILE A 58 -1.53 14.84 -7.85
N ALA A 59 -0.47 14.95 -7.04
CA ALA A 59 -0.16 16.18 -6.31
C ALA A 59 0.15 17.39 -7.21
N LYS A 60 0.53 17.19 -8.48
CA LYS A 60 0.78 18.29 -9.43
C LYS A 60 -0.50 19.05 -9.80
N ASP A 61 -1.61 18.33 -9.90
CA ASP A 61 -2.93 18.88 -10.18
C ASP A 61 -4.02 17.97 -9.58
N GLU A 62 -4.25 18.12 -8.27
CA GLU A 62 -5.13 17.24 -7.50
C GLU A 62 -6.57 17.25 -8.02
N GLN A 63 -7.08 18.41 -8.48
CA GLN A 63 -8.46 18.54 -8.93
C GLN A 63 -8.72 17.76 -10.23
N THR A 64 -7.79 17.84 -11.18
CA THR A 64 -7.93 17.17 -12.47
C THR A 64 -7.50 15.71 -12.41
N LEU A 65 -6.33 15.45 -11.82
CA LEU A 65 -5.68 14.13 -11.92
C LEU A 65 -6.30 13.08 -11.00
N TRP A 66 -6.90 13.48 -9.87
CA TRP A 66 -7.63 12.54 -9.03
C TRP A 66 -8.78 11.89 -9.79
N GLY A 67 -9.57 12.68 -10.55
CA GLY A 67 -10.67 12.16 -11.36
C GLY A 67 -10.22 11.25 -12.49
N LEU A 68 -9.04 11.50 -13.07
CA LEU A 68 -8.48 10.72 -14.17
C LEU A 68 -7.81 9.43 -13.70
N ARG A 69 -7.28 9.40 -12.47
CA ARG A 69 -6.45 8.29 -11.95
C ARG A 69 -7.02 7.59 -10.72
N ASP A 70 -8.28 7.86 -10.37
CA ASP A 70 -8.97 7.18 -9.27
C ASP A 70 -8.98 5.65 -9.48
N GLY A 71 -9.07 5.18 -10.73
CA GLY A 71 -8.96 3.75 -11.05
C GLY A 71 -7.59 3.15 -10.71
N ASP A 72 -6.50 3.87 -10.99
CA ASP A 72 -5.14 3.45 -10.63
C ASP A 72 -4.93 3.46 -9.12
N ALA A 73 -5.48 4.47 -8.44
CA ALA A 73 -5.42 4.59 -6.98
C ALA A 73 -6.10 3.39 -6.29
N ARG A 74 -7.29 2.97 -6.77
CA ARG A 74 -7.98 1.79 -6.24
C ARG A 74 -7.18 0.50 -6.48
N ARG A 75 -6.72 0.27 -7.72
CA ARG A 75 -5.95 -0.93 -8.08
C ARG A 75 -4.67 -1.07 -7.25
N LEU A 76 -4.00 0.04 -7.00
CA LEU A 76 -2.82 0.08 -6.16
C LEU A 76 -3.15 -0.24 -4.69
N GLN A 77 -4.24 0.33 -4.16
CA GLN A 77 -4.70 0.03 -2.81
C GLN A 77 -5.04 -1.46 -2.64
N ASP A 78 -5.73 -2.06 -3.61
CA ASP A 78 -6.02 -3.50 -3.61
C ASP A 78 -4.74 -4.33 -3.72
N SER A 79 -3.79 -3.93 -4.56
CA SER A 79 -2.49 -4.61 -4.70
C SER A 79 -1.70 -4.60 -3.39
N LEU A 80 -1.68 -3.47 -2.66
CA LEU A 80 -1.03 -3.39 -1.35
C LEU A 80 -1.76 -4.21 -0.29
N ARG A 81 -3.10 -4.29 -0.34
CA ARG A 81 -3.86 -5.20 0.54
C ARG A 81 -3.51 -6.66 0.30
N LEU A 82 -3.27 -7.07 -0.95
CA LEU A 82 -2.80 -8.42 -1.26
C LEU A 82 -1.39 -8.68 -0.70
N SER A 83 -0.47 -7.71 -0.78
CA SER A 83 0.83 -7.82 -0.09
C SER A 83 0.65 -7.99 1.42
N LEU A 84 -0.22 -7.17 2.02
CA LEU A 84 -0.50 -7.24 3.45
C LEU A 84 -1.07 -8.59 3.85
N ASP A 85 -1.99 -9.15 3.09
CA ASP A 85 -2.57 -10.47 3.37
C ASP A 85 -1.51 -11.57 3.37
N TYR A 86 -0.56 -11.51 2.43
CA TYR A 86 0.57 -12.44 2.37
C TYR A 86 1.52 -12.32 3.58
N PHE A 87 1.92 -11.10 3.93
CA PHE A 87 2.89 -10.88 5.00
C PHE A 87 2.30 -10.97 6.40
N ARG A 88 1.00 -10.70 6.52
CA ARG A 88 0.31 -10.81 7.79
C ARG A 88 0.47 -12.26 8.27
N PRO A 89 0.99 -12.49 9.47
CA PRO A 89 0.99 -13.83 10.02
C PRO A 89 -0.48 -14.26 10.07
N GLU A 90 -0.85 -15.30 9.32
CA GLU A 90 -2.14 -15.95 9.50
C GLU A 90 -2.33 -16.07 11.00
N GLY A 91 -3.38 -15.46 11.53
CA GLY A 91 -3.74 -15.67 12.91
C GLY A 91 -3.70 -17.18 13.10
N ARG A 92 -2.89 -17.66 14.06
CA ARG A 92 -3.12 -18.96 14.67
C ARG A 92 -4.62 -19.09 14.83
N SER A 93 -5.26 -19.86 13.94
CA SER A 93 -6.52 -20.48 14.24
C SER A 93 -6.16 -21.61 15.19
N ASP A 94 -5.90 -21.24 16.43
CA ASP A 94 -5.99 -22.14 17.56
C ASP A 94 -7.49 -22.22 17.85
N GLY A 95 -8.11 -23.26 17.28
CA GLY A 95 -9.53 -23.59 17.39
C GLY A 95 -9.74 -25.04 17.02
#